data_AF-A0A1V5X2D2-F1
#
_entry.id   AF-A0A1V5X2D2-F1
#
_cell.length_a   1.000
_cell.length_b   1.000
_cell.length_c   1.000
_cell.angle_alpha   90.00
_cell.angle_beta   90.00
_cell.angle_gamma   90.00
#
_symmetry.space_group_name_H-M   'P 1'
#
loop_
_entity.id
_entity.type
_entity.pdbx_description
1 polymer ?
#
loop_
_entity_poly.entity_id
_entity_poly.type
_entity_poly.pdbx_seq_one_letter_code
_entity_poly.pdbx_strand_id
1 'polypeptide(L)'
;MVIERLADKLKIKIFSARPGIIIGRHGADIERLREDLNSMVKQEIAIDIEEVKNPSWDAQLVAENIAFQQEKRVAFRRAVKRAMEQSMNSGVKGIRVSCSGRLNGAEMSRTEMYKQGKVPLQTLRADIDYGFAEALTTYGLIGVKVWIYKGDILGKRLIRTEIAPKEKNEASRETK
;
A
#
# COMPACT_ATOMS: atom_id res chain seq x y z
N MET A 1 -0.98 7.05 -3.04
CA MET A 1 -0.48 8.36 -3.52
C MET A 1 -1.34 9.45 -2.93
N VAL A 2 -0.73 10.56 -2.50
CA VAL A 2 -1.45 11.75 -2.04
C VAL A 2 -1.02 12.92 -2.92
N ILE A 3 -1.99 13.69 -3.42
CA ILE A 3 -1.75 14.88 -4.23
C ILE A 3 -2.22 16.08 -3.43
N GLU A 4 -1.27 16.97 -3.10
CA GLU A 4 -1.50 18.24 -2.43
C GLU A 4 -1.34 19.36 -3.46
N ARG A 5 -2.38 20.17 -3.64
CA ARG A 5 -2.36 21.31 -4.57
C ARG A 5 -2.22 22.60 -3.80
N LEU A 6 -1.09 23.28 -3.97
CA LEU A 6 -0.92 24.68 -3.60
C LEU A 6 -1.22 25.56 -4.82
N ALA A 7 -1.42 26.86 -4.62
CA ALA A 7 -1.85 27.77 -5.68
C ALA A 7 -1.02 27.62 -6.97
N ASP A 8 0.31 27.65 -6.83
CA ASP A 8 1.24 27.63 -7.97
C ASP A 8 2.04 26.32 -8.10
N LYS A 9 1.98 25.45 -7.08
CA LYS A 9 2.81 24.23 -6.98
C LYS A 9 1.97 23.01 -6.69
N LEU A 10 2.23 21.92 -7.41
CA LEU A 10 1.64 20.61 -7.18
C LEU A 10 2.64 19.75 -6.42
N LYS A 11 2.26 19.27 -5.23
CA LYS A 11 3.08 18.38 -4.41
C LYS A 11 2.51 16.96 -4.45
N ILE A 12 3.27 16.02 -5.00
CA ILE A 12 2.86 14.62 -5.14
C ILE A 12 3.68 13.77 -4.17
N LYS A 13 2.99 13.13 -3.22
CA LYS A 13 3.59 12.17 -2.29
C LYS A 13 3.32 10.74 -2.77
N ILE A 14 4.39 10.06 -3.16
CA ILE A 14 4.37 8.66 -3.59
C ILE A 14 4.80 7.78 -2.43
N PHE A 15 3.93 6.85 -2.04
CA PHE A 15 4.21 5.86 -1.00
C PHE A 15 4.67 4.58 -1.68
N SER A 16 5.87 4.09 -1.33
CA SER A 16 6.41 2.86 -1.91
C SER A 16 7.15 2.03 -0.88
N ALA A 17 7.06 0.70 -1.02
CA ALA A 17 7.88 -0.24 -0.27
C ALA A 17 9.35 -0.28 -0.73
N ARG A 18 9.64 0.22 -1.95
CA ARG A 18 10.98 0.21 -2.55
C ARG A 18 11.26 1.54 -3.25
N PRO A 19 11.60 2.59 -2.49
CA PRO A 19 11.86 3.91 -3.06
C PRO A 19 13.03 3.90 -4.06
N GLY A 20 14.05 3.06 -3.83
CA GLY A 20 15.23 2.98 -4.70
C GLY A 20 14.94 2.58 -6.15
N ILE A 21 13.88 1.80 -6.41
CA ILE A 21 13.47 1.44 -7.77
C ILE A 21 12.84 2.66 -8.49
N ILE A 22 12.12 3.51 -7.75
CA ILE A 22 11.44 4.69 -8.30
C ILE A 22 12.45 5.80 -8.61
N ILE A 23 13.48 5.97 -7.77
CA ILE A 23 14.54 6.95 -8.00
C ILE A 23 15.40 6.53 -9.21
N GLY A 24 15.62 5.22 -9.40
CA GLY A 24 16.44 4.68 -10.47
C GLY A 24 17.94 4.91 -10.25
N ARG A 25 18.75 4.63 -11.28
CA ARG A 25 20.21 4.87 -11.23
C ARG A 25 20.49 6.37 -11.39
N HIS A 26 21.15 6.98 -10.40
CA HIS A 26 21.49 8.41 -10.38
C HIS A 26 20.30 9.37 -10.52
N GLY A 27 19.08 8.96 -10.15
CA GLY A 27 17.90 9.81 -10.28
C GLY A 27 17.32 9.90 -11.70
N ALA A 28 17.74 9.06 -12.63
CA ALA A 28 17.27 9.14 -14.02
C ALA A 28 15.76 8.89 -14.17
N ASP A 29 15.18 7.99 -13.37
CA ASP A 29 13.77 7.62 -13.51
C ASP A 29 12.83 8.64 -12.85
N ILE A 30 13.28 9.32 -11.78
CA ILE A 30 12.51 10.42 -11.18
C ILE A 30 12.45 11.65 -12.09
N GLU A 31 13.52 11.93 -12.84
CA GLU A 31 13.55 13.05 -13.78
C GLU A 31 12.60 12.80 -14.96
N ARG A 32 12.64 11.59 -15.55
CA ARG A 32 11.69 11.17 -16.58
C ARG A 32 10.24 11.29 -16.11
N LEU A 33 9.96 10.82 -14.89
CA LEU A 33 8.62 10.91 -14.32
C LEU A 33 8.19 12.37 -14.11
N ARG A 34 9.14 13.27 -13.78
CA ARG A 34 8.88 14.70 -13.68
C ARG A 34 8.58 15.34 -15.02
N GLU A 35 9.34 15.00 -16.07
CA GLU A 35 9.11 15.45 -17.44
C GLU A 35 7.74 15.01 -17.96
N ASP A 36 7.40 13.72 -17.79
CA ASP A 36 6.12 13.16 -18.18
C ASP A 36 4.95 13.87 -17.48
N LEU A 37 5.08 14.13 -16.18
CA LEU A 37 4.03 14.83 -15.42
C LEU A 37 3.93 16.32 -15.77
N ASN A 38 5.05 17.00 -16.02
CA ASN A 38 5.06 18.39 -16.49
C ASN A 38 4.43 18.53 -17.89
N SER A 39 4.54 17.50 -18.74
CA SER A 39 3.86 17.52 -20.05
C SER A 39 2.33 17.50 -19.91
N MET A 40 1.81 16.89 -18.84
CA MET A 40 0.37 16.78 -18.58
C MET A 40 -0.17 17.97 -17.77
N VAL A 41 0.66 18.62 -16.94
CA VAL A 41 0.23 19.64 -15.98
C VAL A 41 1.02 20.94 -16.18
N LYS A 42 0.32 22.07 -16.30
CA LYS A 42 0.92 23.40 -16.52
C LYS A 42 1.52 24.07 -15.26
N GLN A 43 1.65 23.34 -14.15
CA GLN A 43 2.10 23.88 -12.85
C GLN A 43 3.40 23.20 -12.45
N GLU A 44 4.23 23.85 -11.61
CA GLU A 44 5.46 23.24 -11.12
C GLU A 44 5.14 22.05 -10.20
N ILE A 45 5.74 20.89 -10.50
CA ILE A 45 5.53 19.66 -9.74
C ILE A 45 6.72 19.37 -8.83
N ALA A 46 6.45 19.11 -7.55
CA ALA A 46 7.39 18.58 -6.58
C ALA A 46 6.99 17.15 -6.22
N ILE A 47 7.90 16.19 -6.42
CA ILE A 47 7.67 14.77 -6.15
C ILE A 47 8.44 14.38 -4.88
N ASP A 48 7.69 13.97 -3.86
CA ASP A 48 8.24 13.43 -2.61
C ASP A 48 7.97 11.93 -2.56
N ILE A 49 9.02 11.13 -2.34
CA ILE A 49 8.91 9.69 -2.20
C ILE A 49 9.03 9.34 -0.72
N GLU A 50 7.95 8.80 -0.15
CA GLU A 50 7.90 8.32 1.22
C GLU A 50 7.98 6.79 1.26
N GLU A 51 8.84 6.28 2.13
CA GLU A 51 9.02 4.84 2.32
C GLU A 51 7.93 4.25 3.22
N VAL A 52 7.29 3.19 2.75
CA VAL A 52 6.38 2.37 3.55
C VAL A 52 7.20 1.38 4.38
N LYS A 53 7.35 1.67 5.68
CA LYS A 53 8.15 0.87 6.62
C LYS A 53 7.80 -0.63 6.63
N ASN A 54 6.51 -0.94 6.64
CA ASN A 54 6.01 -2.32 6.69
C ASN A 54 5.02 -2.55 5.53
N PRO A 55 5.47 -3.13 4.40
CA PRO A 55 4.61 -3.37 3.24
C PRO A 55 3.42 -4.29 3.54
N SER A 56 3.59 -5.21 4.48
CA SER A 56 2.55 -6.16 4.90
C SER A 56 1.42 -5.53 5.73
N TRP A 57 1.55 -4.27 6.13
CA TRP A 57 0.47 -3.51 6.77
C TRP A 57 -0.41 -2.77 5.76
N ASP A 58 0.09 -2.55 4.55
CA ASP A 58 -0.62 -1.83 3.50
C ASP A 58 -1.45 -2.81 2.67
N ALA A 59 -2.77 -2.61 2.65
CA ALA A 59 -3.68 -3.53 1.98
C ALA A 59 -3.50 -3.52 0.45
N GLN A 60 -3.13 -2.38 -0.13
CA GLN A 60 -2.92 -2.23 -1.57
C GLN A 60 -1.68 -3.00 -2.01
N LEU A 61 -0.56 -2.85 -1.30
CA LEU A 61 0.68 -3.56 -1.61
C LEU A 61 0.52 -5.09 -1.46
N VAL A 62 -0.27 -5.54 -0.48
CA VAL A 62 -0.58 -6.97 -0.32
C VAL A 62 -1.46 -7.47 -1.48
N ALA A 63 -2.46 -6.70 -1.91
CA ALA A 63 -3.30 -7.06 -3.05
C ALA A 63 -2.50 -7.18 -4.35
N GLU A 64 -1.64 -6.21 -4.65
CA GLU A 64 -0.74 -6.22 -5.80
C GLU A 64 0.24 -7.40 -5.76
N ASN A 65 0.76 -7.74 -4.58
CA ASN A 65 1.64 -8.89 -4.43
C ASN A 65 0.93 -10.21 -4.77
N ILE A 66 -0.30 -10.39 -4.30
CA ILE A 66 -1.11 -11.58 -4.62
C ILE A 66 -1.46 -11.60 -6.11
N ALA A 67 -1.82 -10.47 -6.69
CA ALA A 67 -2.11 -10.36 -8.11
C ALA A 67 -0.89 -10.78 -8.95
N PHE A 68 0.28 -10.21 -8.66
CA PHE A 68 1.55 -10.55 -9.31
C PHE A 68 1.92 -12.03 -9.18
N GLN A 69 1.66 -12.65 -8.03
CA GLN A 69 1.89 -14.10 -7.87
C GLN A 69 0.95 -14.94 -8.75
N GLN A 70 -0.30 -14.50 -8.92
CA GLN A 70 -1.25 -15.20 -9.79
C GLN A 70 -0.90 -15.05 -11.27
N GLU A 71 -0.39 -13.88 -11.70
CA GLU A 71 0.15 -13.68 -13.06
C GLU A 71 1.34 -14.61 -13.33
N LYS A 72 2.17 -14.85 -12.33
CA LYS A 72 3.26 -15.84 -12.37
C LYS A 72 2.80 -17.30 -12.26
N ARG A 73 1.50 -17.57 -12.40
CA ARG A 73 0.89 -18.92 -12.35
C ARG A 73 1.13 -19.66 -11.03
N VAL A 74 1.32 -18.94 -9.92
CA VAL A 74 1.32 -19.57 -8.59
C VAL A 74 -0.12 -19.92 -8.23
N ALA A 75 -0.32 -21.11 -7.68
CA ALA A 75 -1.65 -21.55 -7.22
C ALA A 75 -2.25 -20.53 -6.25
N PHE A 76 -3.47 -20.06 -6.54
CA PHE A 76 -4.09 -18.95 -5.80
C PHE A 76 -4.17 -19.20 -4.29
N ARG A 77 -4.49 -20.44 -3.85
CA ARG A 77 -4.54 -20.79 -2.41
C ARG A 77 -3.20 -20.59 -1.73
N ARG A 78 -2.11 -20.95 -2.41
CA ARG A 78 -0.75 -20.79 -1.88
C ARG A 78 -0.37 -19.32 -1.78
N ALA A 79 -0.67 -18.53 -2.81
CA ALA A 79 -0.40 -17.10 -2.81
C ALA A 79 -1.16 -16.40 -1.67
N VAL A 80 -2.45 -16.68 -1.51
CA VAL A 80 -3.28 -16.10 -0.45
C VAL A 80 -2.82 -16.54 0.94
N LYS A 81 -2.57 -17.85 1.16
CA LYS A 81 -2.11 -18.35 2.45
C LYS A 81 -0.77 -17.73 2.87
N ARG A 82 0.19 -17.65 1.94
CA ARG A 82 1.48 -17.01 2.18
C ARG A 82 1.35 -15.52 2.53
N ALA A 83 0.52 -14.79 1.78
CA ALA A 83 0.30 -13.37 2.04
C ALA A 83 -0.39 -13.11 3.38
N MET A 84 -1.35 -13.95 3.77
CA MET A 84 -2.01 -13.87 5.08
C MET A 84 -1.04 -14.16 6.23
N GLU A 85 -0.23 -15.21 6.12
CA GLU A 85 0.79 -15.55 7.12
C GLU A 85 1.83 -14.43 7.27
N GLN A 86 2.32 -13.86 6.17
CA GLN A 86 3.26 -12.73 6.21
C GLN A 86 2.65 -11.49 6.88
N SER A 87 1.38 -11.21 6.62
CA SER A 87 0.68 -10.06 7.22
C SER A 87 0.45 -10.28 8.72
N MET A 88 -0.02 -11.46 9.12
CA MET A 88 -0.21 -11.82 10.53
C MET A 88 1.12 -11.80 11.32
N ASN A 89 2.20 -12.32 10.73
CA ASN A 89 3.53 -12.29 11.35
C ASN A 89 4.07 -10.87 11.52
N SER A 90 3.63 -9.94 10.67
CA SER A 90 3.96 -8.53 10.77
C SER A 90 3.16 -7.79 11.85
N GLY A 91 2.25 -8.48 12.57
CA GLY A 91 1.52 -7.95 13.73
C GLY A 91 0.17 -7.30 13.42
N VAL A 92 -0.41 -7.52 12.23
CA VAL A 92 -1.78 -7.07 11.96
C VAL A 92 -2.79 -7.90 12.78
N LYS A 93 -3.88 -7.28 13.23
CA LYS A 93 -4.86 -7.95 14.12
C LYS A 93 -5.85 -8.83 13.37
N GLY A 94 -5.97 -8.62 12.07
CA GLY A 94 -6.68 -9.53 11.18
C GLY A 94 -6.58 -9.12 9.73
N ILE A 95 -6.79 -10.10 8.86
CA ILE A 95 -6.77 -9.94 7.41
C ILE A 95 -7.93 -10.72 6.79
N ARG A 96 -8.57 -10.14 5.78
CA ARG A 96 -9.51 -10.81 4.90
C ARG A 96 -9.04 -10.63 3.48
N VAL A 97 -9.01 -11.71 2.71
CA VAL A 97 -8.68 -11.70 1.28
C VAL A 97 -9.83 -12.35 0.53
N SER A 98 -10.30 -11.70 -0.53
CA SER A 98 -11.31 -12.23 -1.44
C SER A 98 -10.75 -12.21 -2.86
N CYS A 99 -10.71 -13.37 -3.50
CA CYS A 99 -10.32 -13.50 -4.90
C CYS A 99 -11.53 -13.92 -5.73
N SER A 100 -11.83 -13.18 -6.79
CA SER A 100 -12.95 -13.43 -7.69
C SER A 100 -12.47 -13.55 -9.12
N GLY A 101 -12.89 -14.61 -9.83
CA GLY A 101 -12.55 -14.81 -11.23
C GLY A 101 -12.40 -16.29 -11.58
N ARG A 102 -11.73 -16.58 -12.70
CA ARG A 102 -11.42 -17.95 -13.14
C ARG A 102 -10.21 -18.50 -12.37
N LEU A 103 -10.41 -18.76 -11.09
CA LEU A 103 -9.35 -19.17 -10.17
C LEU A 103 -8.67 -20.46 -10.67
N ASN A 104 -7.33 -20.42 -10.78
CA ASN A 104 -6.51 -21.53 -11.26
C ASN A 104 -6.88 -22.06 -12.67
N GLY A 105 -7.45 -21.20 -13.53
CA GLY A 105 -7.82 -21.57 -14.90
C GLY A 105 -9.12 -22.38 -15.01
N ALA A 106 -9.96 -22.37 -13.97
CA ALA A 106 -11.28 -22.98 -14.04
C ALA A 106 -12.13 -22.40 -15.18
N GLU A 107 -13.01 -23.21 -15.75
CA GLU A 107 -13.91 -22.79 -16.83
C GLU A 107 -14.93 -21.75 -16.35
N MET A 108 -15.49 -21.96 -15.15
CA MET A 108 -16.42 -21.04 -14.50
C MET A 108 -15.71 -20.14 -13.47
N SER A 109 -16.11 -18.88 -13.41
CA SER A 109 -15.63 -17.96 -12.39
C SER A 109 -16.24 -18.29 -11.02
N ARG A 110 -15.45 -18.12 -9.97
CA ARG A 110 -15.90 -18.25 -8.58
C ARG A 110 -15.25 -17.21 -7.69
N THR A 111 -15.86 -16.98 -6.54
CA THR A 111 -15.31 -16.11 -5.50
C THR A 111 -14.95 -16.95 -4.29
N GLU A 112 -13.67 -16.95 -3.92
CA GLU A 112 -13.20 -17.58 -2.69
C GLU A 112 -12.72 -16.51 -1.71
N MET A 113 -13.16 -16.62 -0.46
CA MET A 113 -12.80 -15.72 0.62
C MET A 113 -12.06 -16.46 1.71
N TYR A 114 -10.96 -15.87 2.17
CA TYR A 114 -10.16 -16.34 3.28
C TYR A 114 -10.08 -15.24 4.33
N LYS A 115 -10.21 -15.61 5.60
CA LYS A 115 -10.15 -14.68 6.72
C LYS A 115 -9.32 -15.28 7.84
N GLN A 116 -8.46 -14.46 8.43
CA GLN A 116 -7.66 -14.80 9.60
C GLN A 116 -7.68 -13.64 10.59
N GLY A 117 -7.89 -13.93 11.88
CA GLY A 117 -8.02 -12.90 12.91
C GLY A 117 -9.33 -12.11 12.87
N LYS A 118 -9.33 -10.92 13.48
CA LYS A 118 -10.51 -10.07 13.62
C LYS A 118 -10.58 -9.04 12.49
N VAL A 119 -11.72 -8.93 11.81
CA VAL A 119 -11.97 -7.91 10.78
C VAL A 119 -13.41 -7.41 10.93
N PRO A 120 -13.65 -6.41 11.79
CA PRO A 120 -15.00 -5.91 12.08
C PRO A 120 -15.43 -4.81 11.09
N LEU A 121 -16.10 -5.19 10.00
CA LEU A 121 -16.48 -4.24 8.93
C LEU A 121 -17.59 -3.25 9.31
N GLN A 122 -18.36 -3.54 10.36
CA GLN A 122 -19.45 -2.68 10.82
C GLN A 122 -18.96 -1.60 11.80
N THR A 123 -17.74 -1.76 12.35
CA THR A 123 -17.23 -0.90 13.42
C THR A 123 -16.46 0.29 12.82
N LEU A 124 -17.05 1.48 12.80
CA LEU A 124 -16.42 2.67 12.21
C LEU A 124 -15.13 3.11 12.90
N ARG A 125 -14.94 2.77 14.18
CA ARG A 125 -13.70 3.06 14.94
C ARG A 125 -12.53 2.12 14.60
N ALA A 126 -12.80 1.05 13.86
CA ALA A 126 -11.77 0.10 13.46
C ALA A 126 -10.95 0.71 12.31
N ASP A 127 -9.62 0.77 12.48
CA ASP A 127 -8.69 1.12 11.41
C ASP A 127 -8.58 -0.07 10.46
N ILE A 128 -9.33 0.01 9.35
CA ILE A 128 -9.39 -1.01 8.32
C ILE A 128 -8.89 -0.39 7.02
N ASP A 129 -7.80 -0.95 6.54
CA ASP A 129 -7.23 -0.61 5.24
C ASP A 129 -7.79 -1.54 4.16
N TYR A 130 -8.08 -1.00 2.98
CA TYR A 130 -8.65 -1.73 1.87
C TYR A 130 -7.79 -1.55 0.63
N GLY A 131 -7.44 -2.68 0.00
CA GLY A 131 -6.67 -2.72 -1.23
C GLY A 131 -7.38 -3.53 -2.30
N PHE A 132 -7.25 -3.09 -3.55
CA PHE A 132 -7.77 -3.78 -4.72
C PHE A 132 -6.72 -3.84 -5.81
N ALA A 133 -6.55 -5.03 -6.37
CA ALA A 133 -5.67 -5.26 -7.51
C ALA A 133 -6.32 -6.25 -8.48
N GLU A 134 -6.02 -6.08 -9.75
CA GLU A 134 -6.44 -6.98 -10.83
C GLU A 134 -5.22 -7.74 -11.33
N ALA A 135 -5.35 -9.05 -11.50
CA ALA A 135 -4.32 -9.89 -12.10
C ALA A 135 -4.73 -10.23 -13.53
N LEU A 136 -3.87 -9.88 -14.50
CA LEU A 136 -4.08 -10.19 -15.90
C LEU A 136 -3.50 -11.58 -16.20
N THR A 137 -4.35 -12.60 -16.15
CA THR A 137 -3.95 -13.97 -16.46
C THR A 137 -4.34 -14.35 -17.89
N THR A 138 -3.74 -15.41 -18.43
CA THR A 138 -4.07 -15.92 -19.77
C THR A 138 -5.53 -16.33 -19.94
N TYR A 139 -6.22 -16.63 -18.84
CA TYR A 139 -7.62 -17.10 -18.85
C TYR A 139 -8.62 -15.97 -18.59
N GLY A 140 -8.14 -14.75 -18.36
CA GLY A 140 -8.94 -13.56 -18.06
C GLY A 140 -8.46 -12.82 -16.82
N LEU A 141 -9.31 -11.91 -16.34
CA LEU A 141 -9.05 -11.07 -15.18
C LEU A 141 -9.41 -11.80 -13.88
N ILE A 142 -8.55 -11.68 -12.87
CA ILE A 142 -8.84 -12.09 -11.49
C ILE A 142 -8.79 -10.85 -10.60
N GLY A 143 -9.89 -10.55 -9.93
CA GLY A 143 -9.96 -9.47 -8.95
C GLY A 143 -9.51 -9.96 -7.57
N VAL A 144 -8.60 -9.23 -6.94
CA VAL A 144 -8.11 -9.48 -5.57
C VAL A 144 -8.48 -8.31 -4.69
N LYS A 145 -9.27 -8.57 -3.65
CA LYS A 145 -9.69 -7.60 -2.63
C LYS A 145 -9.10 -7.98 -1.29
N VAL A 146 -8.42 -7.05 -0.64
CA VAL A 146 -7.77 -7.28 0.65
C VAL A 146 -8.29 -6.26 1.67
N TRP A 147 -8.59 -6.73 2.87
CA TRP A 147 -8.88 -5.90 4.04
C TRP A 147 -7.90 -6.24 5.15
N ILE A 148 -7.23 -5.24 5.71
CA ILE A 148 -6.29 -5.39 6.83
C ILE A 148 -6.81 -4.57 8.01
N TYR A 149 -7.00 -5.23 9.16
CA TYR A 149 -7.37 -4.58 10.40
C TYR A 149 -6.12 -4.33 11.25
N LYS A 150 -5.81 -3.06 11.49
CA LYS A 150 -4.63 -2.59 12.24
C LYS A 150 -4.94 -2.41 13.73
N GLY A 151 -6.19 -2.17 14.08
CA GLY A 151 -6.63 -1.97 15.46
C GLY A 151 -7.80 -1.00 15.58
N ASP A 152 -8.31 -0.81 16.80
CA ASP A 152 -9.29 0.23 17.08
C ASP A 152 -8.55 1.53 17.38
N ILE A 153 -9.00 2.63 16.80
CA ILE A 153 -8.52 3.97 17.13
C ILE A 153 -9.38 4.45 18.31
N LEU A 154 -8.89 4.22 19.54
CA LEU A 154 -9.52 4.79 20.74
C LEU A 154 -9.04 6.24 20.93
N GLY A 155 -9.91 7.20 20.63
CA GLY A 155 -9.75 8.59 21.04
C GLY A 155 -9.26 9.51 19.92
N LYS A 156 -9.97 10.65 19.82
CA LYS A 156 -9.70 11.86 19.02
C LYS A 156 -8.98 11.61 17.70
N ARG A 157 -9.71 11.83 16.60
CA ARG A 157 -9.17 12.32 15.34
C ARG A 157 -8.46 13.66 15.61
N LEU A 158 -7.32 13.64 16.30
CA LEU A 158 -6.29 14.62 16.06
C LEU A 158 -6.03 14.45 14.58
N ILE A 159 -6.48 15.45 13.84
CA ILE A 159 -5.98 15.79 12.53
C ILE A 159 -4.51 15.35 12.51
N ARG A 160 -4.10 14.63 11.47
CA ARG A 160 -2.68 14.44 11.15
C ARG A 160 -2.09 15.83 10.93
N THR A 161 -1.92 16.62 11.99
CA THR A 161 -1.07 17.78 12.02
C THR A 161 0.31 17.18 11.89
N GLU A 162 0.84 17.33 10.69
CA GLU A 162 2.25 17.55 10.40
C GLU A 162 3.19 16.96 11.44
N ILE A 163 3.88 15.90 11.01
CA ILE A 163 5.07 15.40 11.68
C ILE A 163 6.02 16.60 11.85
N ALA A 164 5.96 17.24 13.02
CA ALA A 164 6.97 18.18 13.44
C ALA A 164 8.30 17.39 13.47
N PRO A 165 9.37 17.88 12.81
CA PRO A 165 10.65 17.22 12.90
C PRO A 165 11.08 17.22 14.37
N LYS A 166 11.43 16.04 14.88
CA LYS A 166 12.08 15.91 16.19
C LYS A 166 13.43 16.61 16.12
N GLU A 167 13.52 17.83 16.64
CA GLU A 167 14.79 18.41 17.07
C GLU A 167 15.42 17.44 18.09
N LYS A 168 16.56 16.86 17.73
CA LYS A 168 17.43 16.18 18.69
C LYS A 168 18.21 17.28 19.41
N ASN A 169 17.97 17.39 20.71
CA ASN A 169 18.68 18.21 21.69
C ASN A 169 20.20 18.27 21.46
N GLU A 170 20.69 19.44 21.06
CA GLU A 170 21.99 19.98 21.49
C GLU A 170 21.78 20.64 22.86
N ALA A 171 22.05 19.91 23.94
CA ALA A 171 22.39 20.47 25.26
C ALA A 171 22.72 19.35 26.24
N SER A 172 23.99 18.95 26.31
CA SER A 172 24.65 18.44 27.54
C SER A 172 26.09 18.00 27.25
N ARG A 173 26.94 18.96 26.84
CA ARG A 173 28.39 18.93 27.13
C ARG A 173 28.93 20.33 27.34
N GLU A 174 28.45 20.97 28.39
CA GLU A 174 29.20 21.98 29.15
C GLU A 174 28.64 21.95 30.57
N THR A 175 29.40 21.41 31.51
CA THR A 175 29.72 21.97 32.84
C THR A 175 30.37 20.87 33.69
N LYS A 176 31.69 20.76 33.63
CA LYS A 176 32.60 20.76 34.79
C LYS A 176 34.04 20.80 34.32
#